data_AF-A0A0V0T8T3-F1
#
_entry.id   AF-A0A0V0T8T3-F1
#
_cell.length_a   1.000
_cell.length_b   1.000
_cell.length_c   1.000
_cell.angle_alpha   90.00
_cell.angle_beta   90.00
_cell.angle_gamma   90.00
#
_symmetry.space_group_name_H-M   'P 1'
#
loop_
_entity.id
_entity.type
_entity.pdbx_description
1 polymer ?
#
loop_
_entity_poly.entity_id
_entity_poly.type
_entity_poly.pdbx_seq_one_letter_code
_entity_poly.pdbx_strand_id
1 'polypeptide(L)'
;MTFEFIQTIDKCRGHSVFATMASFIANYMNIKVLAYSNDPPKLSLRKEESRTKDMYARVLRNKFAASIRVWAPSDTRSKSICDRQYQLRKIVSPMQLAGSQVSRQADSAKWALIDGKNTPPNAVSSSIIKSDANFVWAPSAQNVNLDREHSIVRTMADFIANNGDIKVLAYSDDPPNLPSRNEKSKAKGVLLVHSGADDEAAWFVHTVPKFLAHLGGYSWPAAETAKGHMFLCLSLRKTNLNSVAKAIRYQEPYIYANNLPAALLNLHNELSNLAKGVQIRVTPFLEHAKFTTKAAANIEAFGKHTKSFADMYARVLKNKFAANIRIWAPSDTRSKSICKGQYQLRKIASPMQFAGSQVSREADSTRWAVVDGKNTVCFTTNDYKVGEKKIPGAAVCLENAGLYNAFSTAALLKSPFD
;
A
#
# COMPACT_ATOMS: atom_id res chain seq x y z
N MET A 1 14.62 -7.90 -15.74
CA MET A 1 15.27 -6.76 -15.06
C MET A 1 16.32 -6.24 -16.04
N THR A 2 16.01 -5.20 -16.79
CA THR A 2 16.94 -4.62 -17.78
C THR A 2 17.92 -3.74 -17.02
N PHE A 3 19.14 -4.21 -16.85
CA PHE A 3 20.25 -3.38 -16.40
C PHE A 3 20.68 -2.53 -17.60
N GLU A 4 20.54 -1.21 -17.54
CA GLU A 4 21.25 -0.33 -18.47
C GLU A 4 22.72 -0.29 -18.04
N PHE A 5 23.53 -1.15 -18.65
CA PHE A 5 24.97 -1.00 -18.65
C PHE A 5 25.36 0.09 -19.65
N ILE A 6 25.87 1.20 -19.14
CA ILE A 6 26.69 2.10 -19.95
C ILE A 6 28.10 1.49 -19.97
N GLN A 7 28.53 0.92 -21.10
CA GLN A 7 29.90 0.39 -21.38
C GLN A 7 30.99 1.47 -21.24
N THR A 8 32.32 1.26 -21.13
CA THR A 8 33.27 0.32 -20.46
C THR A 8 34.67 0.99 -20.54
N ILE A 9 35.64 0.51 -19.74
CA ILE A 9 37.14 0.48 -19.89
C ILE A 9 37.83 0.97 -18.59
N ASP A 10 38.46 0.06 -17.82
CA ASP A 10 39.93 -0.08 -17.84
C ASP A 10 40.44 -1.17 -16.86
N LYS A 11 41.47 -1.89 -17.28
CA LYS A 11 42.28 -2.81 -16.46
C LYS A 11 43.39 -1.99 -15.78
N CYS A 12 43.16 -1.50 -14.58
CA CYS A 12 44.24 -0.92 -13.77
C CYS A 12 44.25 -1.50 -12.35
N ARG A 13 45.38 -2.15 -11.99
CA ARG A 13 45.81 -2.56 -10.64
C ARG A 13 45.03 -3.67 -9.92
N GLY A 14 44.84 -4.81 -10.56
CA GLY A 14 44.65 -6.10 -9.86
C GLY A 14 43.35 -6.33 -9.08
N HIS A 15 42.54 -5.29 -8.83
CA HIS A 15 41.19 -5.41 -8.26
C HIS A 15 40.18 -5.02 -9.33
N SER A 16 39.43 -5.99 -9.85
CA SER A 16 38.44 -5.67 -10.89
C SER A 16 37.25 -4.96 -10.24
N VAL A 17 36.89 -3.79 -10.78
CA VAL A 17 35.68 -3.03 -10.42
C VAL A 17 34.43 -3.92 -10.46
N PHE A 18 34.43 -4.89 -11.37
CA PHE A 18 33.39 -5.91 -11.50
C PHE A 18 33.28 -6.81 -10.27
N ALA A 19 34.40 -7.22 -9.67
CA ALA A 19 34.38 -8.04 -8.45
C ALA A 19 33.81 -7.27 -7.26
N THR A 20 34.16 -5.98 -7.10
CA THR A 20 33.66 -5.12 -6.01
C THR A 20 32.16 -4.92 -6.13
N MET A 21 31.73 -4.64 -7.36
CA MET A 21 30.33 -4.45 -7.72
C MET A 21 29.49 -5.72 -7.53
N ALA A 22 29.98 -6.87 -8.02
CA ALA A 22 29.29 -8.15 -7.90
C ALA A 22 29.14 -8.58 -6.43
N SER A 23 30.20 -8.42 -5.62
CA SER A 23 30.15 -8.73 -4.19
C SER A 23 29.15 -7.85 -3.43
N PHE A 24 29.08 -6.56 -3.75
CA PHE A 24 28.12 -5.67 -3.10
C PHE A 24 26.68 -5.96 -3.53
N ILE A 25 26.42 -6.18 -4.83
CA ILE A 25 25.09 -6.54 -5.34
C ILE A 25 24.61 -7.86 -4.71
N ALA A 26 25.48 -8.87 -4.60
CA ALA A 26 25.16 -10.15 -3.97
C ALA A 26 24.72 -10.01 -2.50
N ASN A 27 25.19 -8.99 -1.81
CA ASN A 27 24.85 -8.71 -0.41
C ASN A 27 23.62 -7.80 -0.25
N TYR A 28 23.08 -7.21 -1.33
CA TYR A 28 21.97 -6.25 -1.26
C TYR A 28 20.96 -6.47 -2.41
N MET A 29 19.92 -7.26 -2.13
CA MET A 29 18.95 -7.78 -3.10
C MET A 29 17.95 -6.78 -3.73
N ASN A 30 18.08 -5.46 -3.48
CA ASN A 30 17.05 -4.46 -3.84
C ASN A 30 17.60 -3.15 -4.47
N ILE A 31 18.62 -3.24 -5.30
CA ILE A 31 19.22 -2.06 -5.97
C ILE A 31 18.58 -1.85 -7.34
N LYS A 32 18.02 -0.65 -7.59
CA LYS A 32 17.36 -0.33 -8.87
C LYS A 32 18.26 0.36 -9.89
N VAL A 33 19.24 1.16 -9.46
CA VAL A 33 20.18 1.85 -10.35
C VAL A 33 21.52 2.02 -9.64
N LEU A 34 22.59 1.58 -10.32
CA LEU A 34 23.98 1.80 -9.93
C LEU A 34 24.62 2.72 -10.97
N ALA A 35 25.17 3.85 -10.54
CA ALA A 35 25.89 4.78 -11.42
C ALA A 35 27.38 4.81 -11.02
N TYR A 36 28.27 4.69 -12.01
CA TYR A 36 29.72 4.71 -11.80
C TYR A 36 30.39 5.79 -12.67
N SER A 37 31.54 6.31 -12.23
CA SER A 37 32.34 7.26 -13.02
C SER A 37 33.81 7.25 -12.58
N ASN A 38 34.73 6.91 -13.51
CA ASN A 38 36.16 7.18 -13.34
C ASN A 38 36.58 8.50 -14.03
N ASP A 39 35.91 8.86 -15.13
CA ASP A 39 35.73 10.20 -15.70
C ASP A 39 34.49 10.11 -16.59
N PRO A 40 33.40 10.88 -16.38
CA PRO A 40 32.10 10.51 -16.95
C PRO A 40 32.09 10.70 -18.48
N PRO A 41 31.75 9.66 -19.27
CA PRO A 41 31.48 9.85 -20.69
C PRO A 41 30.28 10.79 -20.83
N LYS A 42 30.26 11.57 -21.91
CA LYS A 42 29.28 12.63 -22.22
C LYS A 42 27.83 12.16 -22.09
N LEU A 43 27.31 12.08 -20.85
CA LEU A 43 25.90 12.20 -20.55
C LEU A 43 25.49 13.58 -21.05
N SER A 44 24.35 13.68 -21.73
CA SER A 44 23.72 14.94 -22.16
C SER A 44 23.25 15.84 -21.00
N LEU A 45 23.91 15.74 -19.84
CA LEU A 45 23.90 16.74 -18.78
C LEU A 45 25.01 17.74 -19.11
N ARG A 46 24.69 18.76 -19.93
CA ARG A 46 25.63 19.86 -20.19
C ARG A 46 26.14 20.41 -18.86
N LYS A 47 27.45 20.30 -18.67
CA LYS A 47 28.21 20.88 -17.57
C LYS A 47 28.48 22.36 -17.91
N GLU A 48 27.44 23.19 -17.91
CA GLU A 48 27.62 24.64 -18.09
C GLU A 48 27.62 25.42 -16.78
N GLU A 49 27.46 24.79 -15.62
CA GLU A 49 27.60 25.51 -14.35
C GLU A 49 28.45 24.78 -13.31
N SER A 50 29.62 25.39 -13.06
CA SER A 50 30.30 25.47 -11.77
C SER A 50 31.14 24.28 -11.31
N ARG A 51 32.46 24.52 -11.25
CA ARG A 51 33.50 23.66 -10.64
C ARG A 51 33.34 23.45 -9.12
N THR A 52 32.23 23.84 -8.49
CA THR A 52 32.04 23.79 -7.03
C THR A 52 30.80 23.03 -6.55
N LYS A 53 29.98 22.44 -7.43
CA LYS A 53 28.73 21.76 -7.05
C LYS A 53 28.90 20.24 -6.93
N ASP A 54 28.54 19.67 -5.77
CA ASP A 54 28.59 18.22 -5.47
C ASP A 54 27.64 17.42 -6.40
N MET A 55 28.22 16.57 -7.25
CA MET A 55 27.53 15.72 -8.22
C MET A 55 26.49 14.79 -7.59
N TYR A 56 26.80 14.20 -6.42
CA TYR A 56 25.92 13.25 -5.76
C TYR A 56 24.75 13.97 -5.08
N ALA A 57 25.06 15.02 -4.34
CA ALA A 57 24.05 15.73 -3.53
C ALA A 57 23.10 16.59 -4.35
N ARG A 58 23.53 17.16 -5.49
CA ARG A 58 22.74 18.17 -6.22
C ARG A 58 22.24 17.71 -7.59
N VAL A 59 22.95 16.82 -8.26
CA VAL A 59 22.54 16.32 -9.60
C VAL A 59 21.77 15.01 -9.46
N LEU A 60 22.37 13.99 -8.87
CA LEU A 60 21.72 12.68 -8.73
C LEU A 60 20.50 12.74 -7.80
N ARG A 61 20.63 13.38 -6.63
CA ARG A 61 19.49 13.52 -5.71
C ARG A 61 18.30 14.26 -6.34
N ASN A 62 18.54 15.36 -7.06
CA ASN A 62 17.46 16.16 -7.65
C ASN A 62 16.82 15.44 -8.85
N LYS A 63 17.60 14.66 -9.62
CA LYS A 63 17.07 13.90 -10.76
C LYS A 63 16.24 12.69 -10.31
N PHE A 64 16.65 12.00 -9.25
CA PHE A 64 16.06 10.71 -8.86
C PHE A 64 15.16 10.76 -7.64
N ALA A 65 15.17 11.85 -6.85
CA ALA A 65 14.35 12.02 -5.65
C ALA A 65 14.36 10.77 -4.73
N ALA A 66 15.55 10.30 -4.38
CA ALA A 66 15.76 9.10 -3.59
C ALA A 66 16.99 9.25 -2.68
N SER A 67 17.09 8.39 -1.65
CA SER A 67 18.31 8.29 -0.84
C SER A 67 19.42 7.65 -1.66
N ILE A 68 20.66 8.07 -1.41
CA ILE A 68 21.83 7.68 -2.19
C ILE A 68 22.94 7.22 -1.22
N ARG A 69 23.50 6.04 -1.49
CA ARG A 69 24.71 5.53 -0.83
C ARG A 69 25.90 5.67 -1.78
N VAL A 70 27.01 6.23 -1.29
CA VAL A 70 28.19 6.54 -2.10
C VAL A 70 29.41 5.79 -1.58
N TRP A 71 30.14 5.17 -2.52
CA TRP A 71 31.49 4.65 -2.32
C TRP A 71 32.48 5.51 -3.10
N ALA A 72 33.39 6.18 -2.38
CA ALA A 72 34.44 6.99 -2.97
C ALA A 72 35.60 7.17 -1.97
N PRO A 73 36.85 7.33 -2.44
CA PRO A 73 37.99 7.72 -1.62
C PRO A 73 37.73 8.99 -0.80
N SER A 74 38.44 9.14 0.33
CA SER A 74 38.10 10.11 1.38
C SER A 74 38.14 11.59 0.98
N ASP A 75 38.72 11.94 -0.17
CA ASP A 75 38.92 13.32 -0.62
C ASP A 75 37.71 13.95 -1.36
N THR A 76 36.53 13.34 -1.21
CA THR A 76 35.28 13.96 -1.69
C THR A 76 34.71 14.87 -0.60
N ARG A 77 34.72 16.20 -0.87
CA ARG A 77 34.05 17.28 -0.10
C ARG A 77 32.56 17.05 0.21
N SER A 78 31.98 15.93 -0.21
CA SER A 78 30.62 15.51 0.12
C SER A 78 30.50 15.24 1.62
N LYS A 79 29.92 16.19 2.35
CA LYS A 79 29.40 15.94 3.70
C LYS A 79 28.18 15.01 3.57
N SER A 80 27.98 14.10 4.52
CA SER A 80 26.69 13.43 4.67
C SER A 80 25.62 14.50 4.88
N ILE A 81 24.65 14.57 3.97
CA ILE A 81 23.55 15.54 4.04
C ILE A 81 22.29 14.78 4.44
N CYS A 82 21.78 15.13 5.62
CA CYS A 82 20.53 14.62 6.16
C CYS A 82 19.45 15.70 6.00
N ASP A 83 18.86 15.83 4.81
CA ASP A 83 17.63 16.63 4.65
C ASP A 83 16.42 15.72 4.83
N ARG A 84 15.30 16.27 5.34
CA ARG A 84 14.16 15.57 5.94
C ARG A 84 13.39 14.62 4.99
N GLN A 85 13.78 14.50 3.73
CA GLN A 85 13.12 13.65 2.73
C GLN A 85 14.01 12.55 2.14
N TYR A 86 15.31 12.81 1.87
CA TYR A 86 16.24 11.83 1.27
C TYR A 86 17.65 12.00 1.85
N GLN A 87 18.37 10.89 1.99
CA GLN A 87 19.66 10.84 2.68
C GLN A 87 20.81 10.62 1.70
N LEU A 88 21.93 11.32 1.87
CA LEU A 88 23.21 11.00 1.23
C LEU A 88 24.14 10.35 2.27
N ARG A 89 24.46 9.06 2.10
CA ARG A 89 25.31 8.31 3.05
C ARG A 89 26.59 7.83 2.39
N LYS A 90 27.72 8.07 3.04
CA LYS A 90 28.98 7.40 2.67
C LYS A 90 28.98 5.99 3.25
N ILE A 91 29.41 5.02 2.44
CA ILE A 91 29.70 3.69 2.96
C ILE A 91 31.01 3.78 3.76
N VAL A 92 30.97 3.28 4.99
CA VAL A 92 32.06 3.41 5.98
C VAL A 92 32.70 2.09 6.36
N SER A 93 32.02 0.97 6.13
CA SER A 93 32.54 -0.37 6.41
C SER A 93 33.41 -0.90 5.26
N PRO A 94 34.51 -1.63 5.53
CA PRO A 94 35.27 -2.33 4.49
C PRO A 94 34.40 -3.35 3.75
N MET A 95 34.65 -3.53 2.46
CA MET A 95 33.89 -4.46 1.62
C MET A 95 34.55 -5.83 1.60
N GLN A 96 33.77 -6.90 1.72
CA GLN A 96 34.25 -8.25 1.42
C GLN A 96 34.29 -8.45 -0.10
N LEU A 97 35.39 -9.01 -0.60
CA LEU A 97 35.71 -9.10 -2.02
C LEU A 97 36.45 -10.42 -2.26
N ALA A 98 35.74 -11.45 -2.73
CA ALA A 98 36.31 -12.78 -2.99
C ALA A 98 37.16 -13.33 -1.82
N GLY A 99 36.69 -13.14 -0.57
CA GLY A 99 37.39 -13.58 0.64
C GLY A 99 38.40 -12.59 1.22
N SER A 100 38.57 -11.41 0.62
CA SER A 100 39.46 -10.33 1.08
C SER A 100 38.68 -9.08 1.52
N GLN A 101 39.18 -8.38 2.55
CA GLN A 101 38.62 -7.11 3.02
C GLN A 101 39.28 -5.94 2.31
N VAL A 102 38.48 -5.13 1.61
CA VAL A 102 38.94 -3.91 0.94
C VAL A 102 38.37 -2.69 1.65
N SER A 103 39.28 -1.90 2.22
CA SER A 103 38.92 -0.61 2.82
C SER A 103 38.68 0.43 1.73
N ARG A 104 37.86 1.43 2.02
CA ARG A 104 37.56 2.54 1.10
C ARG A 104 38.80 3.35 0.71
N GLN A 105 39.83 3.34 1.55
CA GLN A 105 41.10 4.03 1.32
C GLN A 105 41.98 3.28 0.31
N ALA A 106 41.82 1.96 0.22
CA ALA A 106 42.59 1.09 -0.67
C ALA A 106 41.94 0.92 -2.06
N ASP A 107 40.73 1.44 -2.25
CA ASP A 107 39.95 1.29 -3.49
C ASP A 107 39.77 2.64 -4.20
N SER A 108 40.15 2.71 -5.48
CA SER A 108 40.00 3.90 -6.33
C SER A 108 38.61 4.02 -6.95
N ALA A 109 37.76 3.00 -6.83
CA ALA A 109 36.43 2.98 -7.43
C ALA A 109 35.51 4.08 -6.87
N LYS A 110 34.74 4.70 -7.77
CA LYS A 110 33.72 5.70 -7.43
C LYS A 110 32.38 5.30 -8.01
N TRP A 111 31.44 4.99 -7.13
CA TRP A 111 30.08 4.61 -7.52
C TRP A 111 29.05 5.06 -6.49
N ALA A 112 27.82 5.23 -6.95
CA ALA A 112 26.68 5.56 -6.13
C ALA A 112 25.52 4.62 -6.41
N LEU A 113 24.90 4.19 -5.33
CA LEU A 113 23.66 3.44 -5.32
C LEU A 113 22.54 4.39 -5.03
N ILE A 114 21.53 4.35 -5.88
CA ILE A 114 20.25 4.95 -5.59
C ILE A 114 19.48 3.89 -4.83
N ASP A 115 19.21 4.15 -3.54
CA ASP A 115 18.33 3.29 -2.78
C ASP A 115 16.99 3.28 -3.51
N GLY A 116 16.68 2.15 -4.13
CA GLY A 116 15.42 1.98 -4.80
C GLY A 116 14.30 2.20 -3.79
N LYS A 117 13.12 2.59 -4.27
CA LYS A 117 11.88 2.18 -3.61
C LYS A 117 12.03 0.69 -3.36
N ASN A 118 12.24 0.28 -2.10
CA ASN A 118 12.24 -1.12 -1.70
C ASN A 118 10.86 -1.64 -2.09
N THR A 119 10.77 -2.15 -3.30
CA THR A 119 9.63 -2.93 -3.73
C THR A 119 9.56 -4.09 -2.77
N PRO A 120 8.36 -4.48 -2.31
CA PRO A 120 8.17 -5.81 -1.74
C PRO A 120 8.93 -6.82 -2.62
N PRO A 121 9.49 -7.91 -2.05
CA PRO A 121 10.03 -8.97 -2.89
C PRO A 121 9.00 -9.23 -3.99
N ASN A 122 9.43 -9.28 -5.26
CA ASN A 122 8.55 -9.46 -6.41
C ASN A 122 8.00 -10.90 -6.38
N ALA A 123 7.18 -11.15 -5.37
CA ALA A 123 6.80 -12.43 -4.84
C ALA A 123 5.29 -12.42 -4.81
N VAL A 124 4.73 -13.40 -5.51
CA VAL A 124 3.29 -13.68 -5.55
C VAL A 124 2.78 -14.35 -4.27
N SER A 125 3.67 -14.56 -3.30
CA SER A 125 3.34 -15.08 -1.98
C SER A 125 2.45 -14.09 -1.24
N SER A 126 1.29 -14.55 -0.79
CA SER A 126 0.40 -13.78 0.07
C SER A 126 0.42 -14.33 1.49
N SER A 127 0.10 -13.47 2.46
CA SER A 127 -0.16 -13.87 3.84
C SER A 127 -1.62 -13.65 4.16
N ILE A 128 -2.16 -14.46 5.07
CA ILE A 128 -3.55 -14.44 5.49
C ILE A 128 -3.64 -14.40 7.02
N ILE A 129 -4.61 -13.63 7.50
CA ILE A 129 -5.14 -13.74 8.86
C ILE A 129 -6.60 -14.18 8.73
N LYS A 130 -7.01 -15.21 9.46
CA LYS A 130 -8.39 -15.70 9.51
C LYS A 130 -9.03 -15.28 10.83
N SER A 131 -10.37 -15.28 10.88
CA SER A 131 -11.12 -15.07 12.12
C SER A 131 -11.11 -16.33 12.99
N ASP A 132 -9.92 -16.74 13.43
CA ASP A 132 -9.71 -17.82 14.39
C ASP A 132 -9.24 -17.26 15.76
N ALA A 133 -8.98 -18.12 16.73
CA ALA A 133 -8.57 -17.70 18.07
C ALA A 133 -7.23 -16.92 18.08
N ASN A 134 -6.38 -17.11 17.04
CA ASN A 134 -5.03 -16.58 16.98
C ASN A 134 -4.82 -15.80 15.68
N PHE A 135 -5.17 -14.52 15.67
CA PHE A 135 -4.96 -13.60 14.55
C PHE A 135 -3.46 -13.33 14.29
N VAL A 136 -2.79 -14.30 13.70
CA VAL A 136 -1.37 -14.28 13.34
C VAL A 136 -1.25 -14.39 11.83
N TRP A 137 -0.37 -13.59 11.23
CA TRP A 137 -0.06 -13.72 9.81
C TRP A 137 0.50 -15.11 9.50
N ALA A 138 -0.17 -15.84 8.63
CA ALA A 138 0.29 -17.12 8.11
C ALA A 138 0.47 -17.05 6.59
N PRO A 139 1.40 -17.81 5.99
CA PRO A 139 1.45 -17.96 4.54
C PRO A 139 0.12 -18.48 3.99
N SER A 140 -0.33 -17.94 2.86
CA SER A 140 -1.43 -18.54 2.09
C SER A 140 -1.04 -19.93 1.59
N ALA A 141 -2.04 -20.80 1.41
CA ALA A 141 -1.84 -22.15 0.87
C ALA A 141 -1.19 -22.15 -0.53
N GLN A 142 -1.49 -21.13 -1.35
CA GLN A 142 -0.93 -20.94 -2.67
C GLN A 142 -0.67 -19.45 -2.94
N ASN A 143 0.12 -19.19 -3.99
CA ASN A 143 0.36 -17.85 -4.49
C ASN A 143 -0.92 -17.21 -5.04
N VAL A 144 -1.03 -15.88 -4.90
CA VAL A 144 -2.25 -15.14 -5.25
C VAL A 144 -2.54 -15.11 -6.75
N ASN A 145 -1.58 -15.48 -7.61
CA ASN A 145 -1.78 -15.52 -9.05
C ASN A 145 -2.31 -16.86 -9.56
N LEU A 146 -2.44 -17.87 -8.69
CA LEU A 146 -2.99 -19.17 -9.05
C LEU A 146 -4.49 -19.19 -8.83
N ASP A 147 -5.25 -19.81 -9.72
CA ASP A 147 -6.71 -19.91 -9.67
C ASP A 147 -7.22 -20.99 -8.70
N ARG A 148 -6.45 -21.33 -7.67
CA ARG A 148 -6.77 -22.42 -6.75
C ARG A 148 -6.25 -22.22 -5.33
N GLU A 149 -6.95 -22.84 -4.40
CA GLU A 149 -6.57 -23.12 -3.01
C GLU A 149 -6.37 -21.93 -2.04
N HIS A 150 -5.95 -20.75 -2.49
CA HIS A 150 -5.83 -19.58 -1.62
C HIS A 150 -7.20 -18.99 -1.25
N SER A 151 -7.26 -18.19 -0.18
CA SER A 151 -8.55 -17.70 0.35
C SER A 151 -9.34 -16.85 -0.62
N ILE A 152 -8.67 -15.95 -1.35
CA ILE A 152 -9.35 -15.02 -2.27
C ILE A 152 -10.13 -15.77 -3.35
N VAL A 153 -9.54 -16.78 -4.00
CA VAL A 153 -10.24 -17.54 -5.06
C VAL A 153 -11.37 -18.39 -4.47
N ARG A 154 -11.19 -18.95 -3.27
CA ARG A 154 -12.26 -19.68 -2.56
C ARG A 154 -13.42 -18.76 -2.20
N THR A 155 -13.15 -17.57 -1.70
CA THR A 155 -14.17 -16.56 -1.37
C THR A 155 -14.90 -16.05 -2.61
N MET A 156 -14.18 -15.89 -3.72
CA MET A 156 -14.73 -15.34 -4.96
C MET A 156 -15.22 -16.41 -5.95
N ALA A 157 -15.26 -17.68 -5.56
CA ALA A 157 -15.64 -18.79 -6.44
C ALA A 157 -17.02 -18.58 -7.07
N ASP A 158 -18.02 -18.24 -6.25
CA ASP A 158 -19.40 -17.99 -6.71
C ASP A 158 -19.54 -16.73 -7.57
N PHE A 159 -18.60 -15.79 -7.43
CA PHE A 159 -18.55 -14.56 -8.23
C PHE A 159 -17.95 -14.78 -9.63
N ILE A 160 -17.03 -15.73 -9.78
CA ILE A 160 -16.35 -16.00 -11.06
C ILE A 160 -16.95 -17.16 -11.85
N ALA A 161 -17.64 -18.10 -11.21
CA ALA A 161 -18.14 -19.33 -11.85
C ALA A 161 -19.68 -19.40 -11.98
N ASN A 162 -20.40 -18.33 -11.63
CA ASN A 162 -21.86 -18.24 -11.58
C ASN A 162 -22.51 -19.30 -10.67
N ASN A 163 -22.82 -18.93 -9.43
CA ASN A 163 -23.70 -19.71 -8.57
C ASN A 163 -25.11 -19.11 -8.56
N GLY A 164 -26.13 -19.91 -8.91
CA GLY A 164 -27.52 -19.48 -8.99
C GLY A 164 -28.07 -18.94 -7.66
N ASP A 165 -27.54 -19.41 -6.54
CA ASP A 165 -27.99 -19.03 -5.20
C ASP A 165 -27.31 -17.74 -4.70
N ILE A 166 -26.20 -17.32 -5.30
CA ILE A 166 -25.44 -16.14 -4.88
C ILE A 166 -25.70 -14.97 -5.83
N LYS A 167 -26.11 -13.85 -5.25
CA LYS A 167 -26.33 -12.58 -5.95
C LYS A 167 -25.27 -11.59 -5.55
N VAL A 168 -24.87 -10.76 -6.50
CA VAL A 168 -23.67 -9.95 -6.39
C VAL A 168 -23.95 -8.49 -6.73
N LEU A 169 -23.24 -7.61 -6.05
CA LEU A 169 -23.05 -6.22 -6.44
C LEU A 169 -21.57 -5.90 -6.31
N ALA A 170 -20.92 -5.59 -7.41
CA ALA A 170 -19.49 -5.33 -7.47
C ALA A 170 -19.21 -3.90 -7.91
N TYR A 171 -18.23 -3.29 -7.24
CA TYR A 171 -17.87 -1.90 -7.44
C TYR A 171 -16.36 -1.70 -7.49
N SER A 172 -15.90 -0.80 -8.36
CA SER A 172 -14.48 -0.47 -8.54
C SER A 172 -14.32 0.79 -9.39
N ASP A 173 -13.35 1.64 -9.07
CA ASP A 173 -12.88 2.76 -9.91
C ASP A 173 -12.01 2.31 -11.11
N ASP A 174 -11.51 1.07 -11.07
CA ASP A 174 -10.73 0.50 -12.18
C ASP A 174 -11.07 -1.00 -12.32
N PRO A 175 -12.28 -1.36 -12.79
CA PRO A 175 -12.68 -2.75 -13.00
C PRO A 175 -11.96 -3.37 -14.19
N PRO A 176 -11.75 -4.70 -14.21
CA PRO A 176 -11.13 -5.38 -15.36
C PRO A 176 -12.00 -5.27 -16.61
N ASN A 177 -11.35 -5.34 -17.78
CA ASN A 177 -11.97 -5.36 -19.11
C ASN A 177 -12.84 -4.14 -19.46
N LEU A 178 -12.75 -3.09 -18.65
CA LEU A 178 -13.39 -1.81 -18.89
C LEU A 178 -12.33 -0.70 -18.89
N PRO A 179 -12.51 0.37 -19.66
CA PRO A 179 -11.65 1.55 -19.53
C PRO A 179 -11.72 2.09 -18.11
N SER A 180 -10.59 2.59 -17.61
CA SER A 180 -10.58 3.36 -16.37
C SER A 180 -11.56 4.52 -16.54
N ARG A 181 -12.55 4.58 -15.66
CA ARG A 181 -13.47 5.71 -15.61
C ARG A 181 -12.83 6.76 -14.70
N ASN A 182 -13.00 8.04 -15.05
CA ASN A 182 -12.58 9.16 -14.21
C ASN A 182 -13.49 9.27 -12.96
N GLU A 183 -13.61 8.19 -12.22
CA GLU A 183 -14.42 8.08 -11.01
C GLU A 183 -13.75 8.85 -9.89
N LYS A 184 -14.59 9.44 -9.04
CA LYS A 184 -14.09 10.19 -7.88
C LYS A 184 -13.59 9.25 -6.79
N SER A 185 -14.17 8.06 -6.70
CA SER A 185 -13.86 7.07 -5.67
C SER A 185 -12.57 6.29 -5.94
N LYS A 186 -12.01 5.71 -4.88
CA LYS A 186 -10.94 4.70 -4.94
C LYS A 186 -11.40 3.35 -4.41
N ALA A 187 -12.70 3.22 -4.14
CA ALA A 187 -13.30 2.09 -3.47
C ALA A 187 -13.47 0.90 -4.41
N LYS A 188 -13.07 -0.29 -3.94
CA LYS A 188 -13.21 -1.54 -4.69
C LYS A 188 -13.72 -2.65 -3.78
N GLY A 189 -14.66 -3.44 -4.26
CA GLY A 189 -15.23 -4.53 -3.48
C GLY A 189 -16.44 -5.20 -4.12
N VAL A 190 -16.94 -6.23 -3.44
CA VAL A 190 -18.06 -7.06 -3.85
C VAL A 190 -18.93 -7.35 -2.64
N LEU A 191 -20.24 -7.19 -2.80
CA LEU A 191 -21.26 -7.78 -1.93
C LEU A 191 -21.71 -9.09 -2.54
N LEU A 192 -21.62 -10.17 -1.77
CA LEU A 192 -22.16 -11.49 -2.10
C LEU A 192 -23.37 -11.70 -1.17
N VAL A 193 -24.52 -12.06 -1.71
CA VAL A 193 -25.76 -12.21 -0.94
C VAL A 193 -26.43 -13.50 -1.35
N HIS A 194 -26.69 -14.38 -0.39
CA HIS A 194 -27.46 -15.59 -0.63
C HIS A 194 -28.92 -15.22 -0.94
N SER A 195 -29.47 -15.76 -2.03
CA SER A 195 -30.82 -15.43 -2.50
C SER A 195 -31.92 -16.25 -1.83
N GLY A 196 -31.58 -17.39 -1.23
CA GLY A 196 -32.52 -18.24 -0.50
C GLY A 196 -32.85 -17.71 0.91
N ALA A 197 -33.46 -18.57 1.73
CA ALA A 197 -33.86 -18.24 3.10
C ALA A 197 -32.66 -17.99 4.04
N ASP A 198 -31.49 -18.56 3.75
CA ASP A 198 -30.34 -18.45 4.64
C ASP A 198 -29.89 -17.01 4.80
N ASP A 199 -29.69 -16.58 6.05
CA ASP A 199 -29.31 -15.22 6.42
C ASP A 199 -27.80 -15.00 6.23
N GLU A 200 -27.37 -15.12 4.96
CA GLU A 200 -25.95 -15.09 4.59
C GLU A 200 -25.66 -14.01 3.55
N ALA A 201 -24.68 -13.18 3.89
CA ALA A 201 -24.05 -12.26 2.98
C ALA A 201 -22.55 -12.15 3.30
N ALA A 202 -21.76 -11.67 2.36
CA ALA A 202 -20.38 -11.32 2.58
C ALA A 202 -20.05 -9.97 1.94
N TRP A 203 -19.18 -9.22 2.60
CA TRP A 203 -18.62 -7.99 2.06
C TRP A 203 -17.11 -8.16 1.88
N PHE A 204 -16.71 -8.17 0.61
CA PHE A 204 -15.32 -8.28 0.18
C PHE A 204 -14.81 -6.90 -0.24
N VAL A 205 -13.70 -6.45 0.33
CA VAL A 205 -13.04 -5.16 0.04
C VAL A 205 -11.60 -5.43 -0.36
N HIS A 206 -11.09 -4.72 -1.38
CA HIS A 206 -9.72 -4.87 -1.82
C HIS A 206 -9.11 -3.57 -2.36
N THR A 207 -7.79 -3.60 -2.62
CA THR A 207 -7.05 -2.45 -3.17
C THR A 207 -6.53 -2.67 -4.59
N VAL A 208 -6.71 -3.86 -5.15
CA VAL A 208 -6.15 -4.25 -6.46
C VAL A 208 -6.93 -3.62 -7.61
N PRO A 209 -6.31 -2.79 -8.47
CA PRO A 209 -6.92 -2.32 -9.71
C PRO A 209 -7.02 -3.45 -10.74
N LYS A 210 -7.97 -3.37 -11.67
CA LYS A 210 -8.24 -4.37 -12.72
C LYS A 210 -8.50 -5.78 -12.19
N PHE A 211 -9.04 -5.86 -10.98
CA PHE A 211 -9.43 -7.08 -10.28
C PHE A 211 -10.88 -6.87 -9.78
N LEU A 212 -11.83 -7.79 -9.91
CA LEU A 212 -11.86 -9.10 -10.58
C LEU A 212 -13.09 -9.15 -11.51
N ALA A 213 -13.03 -9.89 -12.62
CA ALA A 213 -14.11 -9.95 -13.60
C ALA A 213 -15.26 -10.84 -13.11
N HIS A 214 -16.48 -10.30 -13.08
CA HIS A 214 -17.68 -11.07 -12.78
C HIS A 214 -17.92 -12.08 -13.92
N LEU A 215 -18.07 -13.36 -13.60
CA LEU A 215 -18.20 -14.46 -14.57
C LEU A 215 -17.04 -14.58 -15.59
N GLY A 216 -15.87 -14.05 -15.25
CA GLY A 216 -14.70 -14.00 -16.14
C GLY A 216 -13.57 -14.95 -15.75
N GLY A 217 -13.78 -15.84 -14.78
CA GLY A 217 -12.72 -16.64 -14.18
C GLY A 217 -11.77 -15.84 -13.28
N TYR A 218 -10.86 -16.54 -12.61
CA TYR A 218 -9.86 -15.90 -11.74
C TYR A 218 -8.71 -15.34 -12.58
N SER A 219 -8.34 -14.07 -12.35
CA SER A 219 -7.20 -13.45 -13.01
C SER A 219 -6.51 -12.45 -12.10
N TRP A 220 -5.19 -12.58 -11.98
CA TRP A 220 -4.35 -11.67 -11.21
C TRP A 220 -3.64 -10.66 -12.12
N PRO A 221 -3.79 -9.34 -11.88
CA PRO A 221 -3.08 -8.32 -12.66
C PRO A 221 -1.56 -8.37 -12.38
N ALA A 222 -0.77 -8.82 -13.36
CA ALA A 222 0.67 -9.00 -13.20
C ALA A 222 1.43 -7.71 -12.78
N ALA A 223 0.94 -6.53 -13.16
CA ALA A 223 1.51 -5.24 -12.78
C ALA A 223 1.38 -4.94 -11.27
N GLU A 224 0.47 -5.62 -10.58
CA GLU A 224 0.18 -5.41 -9.16
C GLU A 224 0.98 -6.35 -8.25
N THR A 225 1.69 -7.35 -8.80
CA THR A 225 2.59 -8.24 -8.04
C THR A 225 3.71 -7.48 -7.32
N ALA A 226 4.19 -6.39 -7.90
CA ALA A 226 5.28 -5.60 -7.31
C ALA A 226 4.80 -4.62 -6.21
N LYS A 227 3.52 -4.67 -5.83
CA LYS A 227 2.91 -3.74 -4.87
C LYS A 227 2.25 -4.48 -3.72
N GLY A 228 2.27 -3.87 -2.54
CA GLY A 228 1.47 -4.32 -1.41
C GLY A 228 -0.03 -4.15 -1.69
N HIS A 229 -0.80 -5.22 -1.50
CA HIS A 229 -2.26 -5.20 -1.60
C HIS A 229 -2.89 -5.91 -0.41
N MET A 230 -4.16 -5.61 -0.16
CA MET A 230 -4.88 -6.19 0.96
C MET A 230 -6.31 -6.45 0.59
N PHE A 231 -6.85 -7.49 1.22
CA PHE A 231 -8.20 -7.97 1.07
C PHE A 231 -8.81 -8.09 2.45
N LEU A 232 -10.07 -7.71 2.56
CA LEU A 232 -10.87 -7.91 3.75
C LEU A 232 -12.16 -8.61 3.31
N CYS A 233 -12.48 -9.73 3.97
CA CYS A 233 -13.74 -10.41 3.77
C CYS A 233 -14.49 -10.45 5.11
N LEU A 234 -15.69 -9.90 5.14
CA LEU A 234 -16.58 -9.90 6.30
C LEU A 234 -17.77 -10.80 6.01
N SER A 235 -18.02 -11.79 6.88
CA SER A 235 -19.26 -12.56 6.84
C SER A 235 -20.36 -11.82 7.61
N LEU A 236 -21.51 -11.62 6.98
CA LEU A 236 -22.58 -10.74 7.41
C LEU A 236 -23.92 -11.47 7.45
N ARG A 237 -24.82 -10.96 8.29
CA ARG A 237 -26.26 -11.20 8.18
C ARG A 237 -26.86 -10.20 7.20
N LYS A 238 -27.94 -10.57 6.51
CA LYS A 238 -28.68 -9.72 5.57
C LYS A 238 -29.22 -8.46 6.24
N THR A 239 -29.51 -8.52 7.54
CA THR A 239 -29.92 -7.35 8.34
C THR A 239 -28.92 -6.19 8.28
N ASN A 240 -27.63 -6.48 8.07
CA ASN A 240 -26.58 -5.47 7.98
C ASN A 240 -26.40 -4.88 6.57
N LEU A 241 -27.11 -5.40 5.55
CA LEU A 241 -26.95 -4.96 4.16
C LEU A 241 -27.23 -3.49 3.95
N ASN A 242 -28.25 -2.93 4.60
CA ASN A 242 -28.54 -1.50 4.47
C ASN A 242 -27.42 -0.63 5.05
N SER A 243 -26.88 -1.02 6.20
CA SER A 243 -25.77 -0.31 6.85
C SER A 243 -24.51 -0.31 5.97
N VAL A 244 -24.16 -1.47 5.41
CA VAL A 244 -23.02 -1.61 4.50
C VAL A 244 -23.27 -0.88 3.19
N ALA A 245 -24.44 -1.04 2.58
CA ALA A 245 -24.79 -0.38 1.33
C ALA A 245 -24.73 1.15 1.47
N LYS A 246 -25.25 1.71 2.57
CA LYS A 246 -25.19 3.15 2.84
C LYS A 246 -23.74 3.62 2.99
N ALA A 247 -22.91 2.90 3.73
CA ALA A 247 -21.48 3.22 3.84
C ALA A 247 -20.76 3.16 2.48
N ILE A 248 -21.15 2.24 1.59
CA ILE A 248 -20.65 2.15 0.21
C ILE A 248 -21.14 3.32 -0.64
N ARG A 249 -22.43 3.67 -0.61
CA ARG A 249 -23.01 4.79 -1.39
C ARG A 249 -22.28 6.10 -1.16
N TYR A 250 -21.92 6.38 0.09
CA TYR A 250 -21.20 7.60 0.46
C TYR A 250 -19.80 7.68 -0.15
N GLN A 251 -19.25 6.58 -0.66
CA GLN A 251 -17.96 6.56 -1.35
C GLN A 251 -18.07 6.95 -2.83
N GLU A 252 -19.27 7.21 -3.35
CA GLU A 252 -19.53 7.46 -4.78
C GLU A 252 -18.89 6.41 -5.71
N PRO A 253 -19.09 5.10 -5.47
CA PRO A 253 -18.40 4.07 -6.23
C PRO A 253 -19.08 3.83 -7.58
N TYR A 254 -18.31 3.32 -8.54
CA TYR A 254 -18.82 2.83 -9.80
C TYR A 254 -19.20 1.35 -9.68
N ILE A 255 -20.46 1.02 -9.96
CA ILE A 255 -20.98 -0.35 -9.94
C ILE A 255 -20.76 -0.96 -11.32
N TYR A 256 -19.94 -2.02 -11.42
CA TYR A 256 -19.59 -2.65 -12.69
C TYR A 256 -20.27 -4.00 -12.93
N ALA A 257 -20.83 -4.62 -11.89
CA ALA A 257 -21.68 -5.79 -12.00
C ALA A 257 -22.74 -5.77 -10.91
N ASN A 258 -23.98 -6.14 -11.25
CA ASN A 258 -25.09 -6.23 -10.30
C ASN A 258 -26.15 -7.21 -10.84
N ASN A 259 -26.54 -8.19 -10.04
CA ASN A 259 -27.67 -9.09 -10.35
C ASN A 259 -28.60 -9.30 -9.13
N LEU A 260 -28.65 -8.33 -8.21
CA LEU A 260 -29.50 -8.39 -7.03
C LEU A 260 -31.00 -8.43 -7.43
N PRO A 261 -31.81 -9.36 -6.90
CA PRO A 261 -33.20 -9.52 -7.29
C PRO A 261 -34.08 -8.42 -6.69
N ALA A 262 -35.17 -8.07 -7.39
CA ALA A 262 -36.10 -7.03 -6.96
C ALA A 262 -36.68 -7.29 -5.55
N ALA A 263 -36.98 -8.55 -5.21
CA ALA A 263 -37.45 -8.92 -3.88
C ALA A 263 -36.47 -8.50 -2.76
N LEU A 264 -35.17 -8.71 -2.95
CA LEU A 264 -34.14 -8.29 -2.00
C LEU A 264 -34.02 -6.76 -1.95
N LEU A 265 -34.06 -6.10 -3.11
CA LEU A 265 -33.96 -4.63 -3.18
C LEU A 265 -35.15 -3.93 -2.53
N ASN A 266 -36.35 -4.52 -2.58
CA ASN A 266 -37.54 -3.99 -1.92
C ASN A 266 -37.46 -4.09 -0.39
N LEU A 267 -36.74 -5.08 0.15
CA LEU A 267 -36.48 -5.22 1.58
C LEU A 267 -35.36 -4.29 2.07
N HIS A 268 -34.42 -3.95 1.19
CA HIS A 268 -33.22 -3.18 1.53
C HIS A 268 -33.13 -1.89 0.72
N ASN A 269 -33.82 -0.84 1.19
CA ASN A 269 -33.80 0.52 0.62
C ASN A 269 -32.37 0.99 0.24
N GLU A 270 -31.42 0.91 1.16
CA GLU A 270 -30.08 1.48 0.95
C GLU A 270 -29.31 0.66 -0.09
N LEU A 271 -29.55 -0.65 -0.12
CA LEU A 271 -29.02 -1.53 -1.15
C LEU A 271 -29.64 -1.25 -2.53
N SER A 272 -30.96 -1.05 -2.60
CA SER A 272 -31.65 -0.59 -3.81
C SER A 272 -31.08 0.73 -4.31
N ASN A 273 -30.87 1.68 -3.41
CA ASN A 273 -30.32 2.98 -3.75
C ASN A 273 -28.87 2.89 -4.24
N LEU A 274 -28.06 1.99 -3.68
CA LEU A 274 -26.72 1.70 -4.17
C LEU A 274 -26.76 1.10 -5.58
N ALA A 275 -27.56 0.05 -5.77
CA ALA A 275 -27.70 -0.66 -7.03
C ALA A 275 -28.19 0.26 -8.17
N LYS A 276 -29.07 1.22 -7.85
CA LYS A 276 -29.63 2.20 -8.80
C LYS A 276 -28.79 3.48 -8.95
N GLY A 277 -27.67 3.61 -8.23
CA GLY A 277 -26.81 4.81 -8.30
C GLY A 277 -27.47 6.08 -7.75
N VAL A 278 -28.38 5.96 -6.78
CA VAL A 278 -29.07 7.12 -6.19
C VAL A 278 -28.08 7.99 -5.42
N GLN A 279 -27.90 9.22 -5.89
CA GLN A 279 -26.93 10.18 -5.36
C GLN A 279 -27.26 10.64 -3.93
N ILE A 280 -26.23 10.85 -3.12
CA ILE A 280 -26.34 11.50 -1.81
C ILE A 280 -26.42 13.02 -2.02
N ARG A 281 -27.58 13.61 -1.68
CA ARG A 281 -27.84 15.05 -1.87
C ARG A 281 -28.04 15.82 -0.56
N VAL A 282 -28.31 15.12 0.54
CA VAL A 282 -28.65 15.70 1.83
C VAL A 282 -27.52 15.45 2.84
N THR A 283 -27.32 16.41 3.75
CA THR A 283 -26.37 16.30 4.86
C THR A 283 -26.89 15.34 5.94
N PRO A 284 -26.00 14.73 6.75
CA PRO A 284 -24.55 14.85 6.73
C PRO A 284 -23.91 14.08 5.57
N PHE A 285 -22.80 14.60 5.02
CA PHE A 285 -22.00 13.97 3.95
C PHE A 285 -20.98 12.94 4.49
N LEU A 286 -21.21 12.47 5.70
CA LEU A 286 -20.46 11.41 6.37
C LEU A 286 -21.47 10.37 6.86
N GLU A 287 -21.19 9.11 6.57
CA GLU A 287 -21.94 7.96 7.07
C GLU A 287 -21.07 7.20 8.05
N HIS A 288 -21.69 6.67 9.10
CA HIS A 288 -21.04 5.81 10.08
C HIS A 288 -22.04 4.75 10.54
N ALA A 289 -21.71 3.50 10.26
CA ALA A 289 -22.48 2.33 10.67
C ALA A 289 -21.67 1.47 11.63
N LYS A 290 -22.36 0.89 12.62
CA LYS A 290 -21.81 -0.15 13.51
C LYS A 290 -22.61 -1.42 13.34
N PHE A 291 -21.92 -2.54 13.23
CA PHE A 291 -22.55 -3.86 13.18
C PHE A 291 -21.55 -4.94 13.59
N THR A 292 -22.08 -6.14 13.86
CA THR A 292 -21.27 -7.31 14.20
C THR A 292 -21.33 -8.33 13.06
N THR A 293 -20.20 -8.96 12.76
CA THR A 293 -20.13 -10.05 11.77
C THR A 293 -20.76 -11.34 12.31
N LYS A 294 -20.99 -12.34 11.45
CA LYS A 294 -21.42 -13.68 11.91
C LYS A 294 -20.41 -14.32 12.88
N ALA A 295 -19.14 -13.95 12.79
CA ALA A 295 -18.06 -14.39 13.67
C ALA A 295 -17.88 -13.50 14.92
N ALA A 296 -18.91 -12.74 15.31
CA ALA A 296 -18.91 -11.88 16.51
C ALA A 296 -17.83 -10.78 16.55
N ALA A 297 -17.29 -10.36 15.39
CA ALA A 297 -16.36 -9.24 15.32
C ALA A 297 -17.11 -7.91 15.17
N ASN A 298 -16.75 -6.90 15.97
CA ASN A 298 -17.35 -5.56 15.88
C ASN A 298 -16.72 -4.78 14.72
N ILE A 299 -17.58 -4.19 13.90
CA ILE A 299 -17.20 -3.40 12.72
C ILE A 299 -17.76 -1.99 12.85
N GLU A 300 -16.91 -0.99 12.61
CA GLU A 300 -17.32 0.38 12.32
C GLU A 300 -17.00 0.72 10.86
N ALA A 301 -18.04 0.88 10.05
CA ALA A 301 -17.91 1.23 8.63
C ALA A 301 -18.23 2.72 8.42
N PHE A 302 -17.33 3.42 7.76
CA PHE A 302 -17.43 4.85 7.47
C PHE A 302 -17.53 5.07 5.98
N GLY A 303 -18.45 5.94 5.57
CA GLY A 303 -18.54 6.47 4.21
C GLY A 303 -18.30 7.97 4.22
N LYS A 304 -17.42 8.44 3.34
CA LYS A 304 -17.09 9.86 3.19
C LYS A 304 -17.39 10.29 1.76
N HIS A 305 -18.33 11.22 1.62
CA HIS A 305 -18.71 11.78 0.33
C HIS A 305 -17.81 12.97 -0.08
N THR A 306 -17.67 13.25 -1.38
CA THR A 306 -16.88 14.38 -1.93
C THR A 306 -17.23 15.71 -1.25
N LYS A 307 -18.51 15.92 -0.97
CA LYS A 307 -19.05 17.15 -0.35
C LYS A 307 -18.77 17.28 1.15
N SER A 308 -18.16 16.29 1.79
CA SER A 308 -17.80 16.38 3.22
C SER A 308 -16.62 17.31 3.48
N PHE A 309 -15.71 17.45 2.50
CA PHE A 309 -14.42 18.15 2.65
C PHE A 309 -13.62 17.69 3.90
N ALA A 310 -13.87 16.46 4.37
CA ALA A 310 -13.32 15.95 5.61
C ALA A 310 -12.01 15.18 5.37
N ASP A 311 -11.06 15.38 6.28
CA ASP A 311 -9.89 14.51 6.36
C ASP A 311 -10.29 13.18 7.01
N MET A 312 -10.11 12.06 6.31
CA MET A 312 -10.51 10.74 6.79
C MET A 312 -9.85 10.41 8.13
N TYR A 313 -8.58 10.76 8.31
CA TYR A 313 -7.85 10.38 9.52
C TYR A 313 -8.08 11.39 10.65
N ALA A 314 -7.84 12.67 10.39
CA ALA A 314 -7.83 13.71 11.40
C ALA A 314 -9.23 14.17 11.83
N ARG A 315 -10.22 14.17 10.92
CA ARG A 315 -11.58 14.66 11.20
C ARG A 315 -12.62 13.55 11.35
N VAL A 316 -12.46 12.43 10.66
CA VAL A 316 -13.40 11.30 10.77
C VAL A 316 -12.92 10.34 11.86
N LEU A 317 -11.84 9.60 11.63
CA LEU A 317 -11.41 8.54 12.53
C LEU A 317 -10.97 9.05 13.91
N LYS A 318 -10.08 10.06 13.97
CA LYS A 318 -9.54 10.56 15.25
C LYS A 318 -10.63 11.12 16.15
N ASN A 319 -11.58 11.85 15.58
CA ASN A 319 -12.69 12.42 16.35
C ASN A 319 -13.67 11.35 16.78
N LYS A 320 -13.94 10.36 15.92
CA LYS A 320 -14.87 9.28 16.24
C LYS A 320 -14.35 8.40 17.37
N PHE A 321 -13.08 7.98 17.27
CA PHE A 321 -12.49 7.07 18.23
C PHE A 321 -11.96 7.76 19.48
N ALA A 322 -11.74 9.09 19.42
CA ALA A 322 -11.14 9.87 20.49
C ALA A 322 -9.89 9.14 21.03
N ALA A 323 -8.94 8.87 20.12
CA ALA A 323 -7.77 8.04 20.39
C ALA A 323 -6.57 8.45 19.52
N ASN A 324 -5.38 8.05 19.95
CA ASN A 324 -4.18 8.19 19.13
C ASN A 324 -4.27 7.27 17.91
N ILE A 325 -3.86 7.77 16.75
CA ILE A 325 -3.93 7.02 15.50
C ILE A 325 -2.56 7.00 14.82
N ARG A 326 -2.11 5.80 14.45
CA ARG A 326 -0.94 5.58 13.59
C ARG A 326 -1.39 5.23 12.18
N ILE A 327 -0.86 5.93 11.17
CA ILE A 327 -1.33 5.83 9.78
C ILE A 327 -0.27 5.26 8.83
N TRP A 328 -0.70 4.31 8.01
CA TRP A 328 0.02 3.83 6.83
C TRP A 328 -0.80 4.13 5.59
N ALA A 329 -0.43 5.19 4.87
CA ALA A 329 -0.99 5.54 3.57
C ALA A 329 0.01 6.37 2.77
N PRO A 330 -0.08 6.46 1.44
CA PRO A 330 0.66 7.45 0.68
C PRO A 330 0.41 8.85 1.25
N SER A 331 1.47 9.64 1.45
CA SER A 331 1.35 10.97 2.07
C SER A 331 2.12 12.04 1.33
N ASP A 332 1.62 13.28 1.34
CA ASP A 332 2.36 14.44 0.83
C ASP A 332 3.21 15.10 1.93
N THR A 333 4.10 16.02 1.53
CA THR A 333 4.98 16.75 2.45
C THR A 333 4.23 17.74 3.35
N ARG A 334 3.01 18.15 2.94
CA ARG A 334 2.16 19.09 3.67
C ARG A 334 1.40 18.41 4.81
N SER A 335 1.08 17.12 4.65
CA SER A 335 0.35 16.32 5.62
C SER A 335 1.32 15.77 6.67
N LYS A 336 1.53 16.60 7.71
CA LYS A 336 2.43 16.32 8.85
C LYS A 336 1.69 15.57 9.95
N SER A 337 2.43 14.76 10.71
CA SER A 337 1.92 14.20 11.96
C SER A 337 1.43 15.32 12.89
N ILE A 338 0.30 15.07 13.57
CA ILE A 338 -0.30 15.97 14.56
C ILE A 338 0.08 15.44 15.94
N CYS A 339 1.06 16.07 16.58
CA CYS A 339 1.56 15.64 17.90
C CYS A 339 1.04 16.48 19.06
N LYS A 340 0.27 17.54 18.78
CA LYS A 340 -0.31 18.45 19.77
C LYS A 340 -1.80 18.16 19.99
N GLY A 341 -2.29 18.45 21.19
CA GLY A 341 -3.68 18.18 21.62
C GLY A 341 -3.82 16.83 22.32
N GLN A 342 -5.06 16.51 22.73
CA GLN A 342 -5.38 15.30 23.50
C GLN A 342 -5.05 14.01 22.75
N TYR A 343 -5.32 13.96 21.45
CA TYR A 343 -5.10 12.79 20.60
C TYR A 343 -4.20 13.10 19.42
N GLN A 344 -3.20 12.24 19.24
CA GLN A 344 -2.16 12.36 18.25
C GLN A 344 -2.50 11.60 16.98
N LEU A 345 -2.01 12.10 15.85
CA LEU A 345 -2.08 11.44 14.55
C LEU A 345 -0.66 11.32 14.00
N ARG A 346 -0.11 10.10 13.90
CA ARG A 346 1.30 9.88 13.55
C ARG A 346 1.42 9.03 12.29
N LYS A 347 2.24 9.47 11.33
CA LYS A 347 2.65 8.61 10.22
C LYS A 347 3.57 7.51 10.72
N ILE A 348 3.32 6.28 10.27
CA ILE A 348 4.24 5.15 10.48
C ILE A 348 5.53 5.42 9.67
N ALA A 349 6.69 5.00 10.18
CA ALA A 349 7.94 5.16 9.45
C ALA A 349 7.97 4.24 8.22
N SER A 350 8.47 4.74 7.08
CA SER A 350 8.71 3.95 5.87
C SER A 350 10.22 3.81 5.66
N PRO A 351 10.75 2.62 5.34
CA PRO A 351 10.05 1.34 5.24
C PRO A 351 9.70 0.73 6.62
N MET A 352 8.73 -0.19 6.65
CA MET A 352 8.35 -0.97 7.83
C MET A 352 8.59 -2.47 7.61
N GLN A 353 8.71 -3.24 8.70
CA GLN A 353 8.65 -4.70 8.64
C GLN A 353 7.20 -5.14 8.85
N PHE A 354 6.62 -5.83 7.88
CA PHE A 354 5.24 -6.28 7.89
C PHE A 354 5.17 -7.76 7.50
N ALA A 355 4.68 -8.62 8.40
CA ALA A 355 4.58 -10.07 8.19
C ALA A 355 5.88 -10.71 7.64
N GLY A 356 7.05 -10.32 8.19
CA GLY A 356 8.35 -10.83 7.77
C GLY A 356 8.94 -10.19 6.49
N SER A 357 8.21 -9.30 5.84
CA SER A 357 8.65 -8.60 4.63
C SER A 357 8.92 -7.11 4.88
N GLN A 358 9.92 -6.56 4.21
CA GLN A 358 10.15 -5.11 4.23
C GLN A 358 9.25 -4.42 3.21
N VAL A 359 8.42 -3.50 3.68
CA VAL A 359 7.44 -2.79 2.85
C VAL A 359 7.72 -1.29 2.88
N SER A 360 7.84 -0.69 1.70
CA SER A 360 7.90 0.77 1.55
C SER A 360 6.55 1.34 1.16
N ARG A 361 6.22 2.51 1.70
CA ARG A 361 4.97 3.23 1.43
C ARG A 361 4.75 3.51 -0.05
N GLU A 362 5.83 3.68 -0.81
CA GLU A 362 5.80 4.02 -2.23
C GLU A 362 5.53 2.81 -3.13
N ALA A 363 5.66 1.60 -2.58
CA ALA A 363 5.40 0.33 -3.24
C ALA A 363 4.27 -0.45 -2.56
N ASP A 364 3.38 0.26 -1.86
CA ASP A 364 2.25 -0.32 -1.15
C ASP A 364 0.97 0.44 -1.53
N SER A 365 0.01 -0.29 -2.07
CA SER A 365 -1.32 0.20 -2.47
C SER A 365 -2.34 0.08 -1.34
N THR A 366 -1.93 -0.30 -0.14
CA THR A 366 -2.80 -0.34 1.03
C THR A 366 -2.89 1.03 1.70
N ARG A 367 -4.03 1.28 2.36
CA ARG A 367 -4.14 2.32 3.36
C ARG A 367 -4.80 1.74 4.59
N TRP A 368 -4.18 1.95 5.73
CA TRP A 368 -4.71 1.49 7.01
C TRP A 368 -4.25 2.37 8.16
N ALA A 369 -4.96 2.25 9.28
CA ALA A 369 -4.66 2.96 10.50
C ALA A 369 -4.87 2.05 11.71
N VAL A 370 -4.03 2.23 12.72
CA VAL A 370 -4.16 1.59 14.03
C VAL A 370 -4.67 2.63 15.01
N VAL A 371 -5.69 2.25 15.79
CA VAL A 371 -6.32 3.11 16.79
C VAL A 371 -5.87 2.63 18.17
N ASP A 372 -4.92 3.35 18.76
CA ASP A 372 -4.25 2.94 20.00
C ASP A 372 -5.24 2.97 21.18
N GLY A 373 -5.21 1.92 22.01
CA GLY A 373 -6.09 1.78 23.17
C GLY A 373 -7.54 1.39 22.84
N LYS A 374 -7.86 1.10 21.56
CA LYS A 374 -9.19 0.66 21.12
C LYS A 374 -9.19 -0.72 20.46
N ASN A 375 -8.07 -1.44 20.46
CA ASN A 375 -7.91 -2.73 19.78
C ASN A 375 -8.42 -2.71 18.32
N THR A 376 -8.31 -1.58 17.63
CA THR A 376 -9.00 -1.35 16.36
C THR A 376 -8.01 -1.09 15.23
N VAL A 377 -8.20 -1.77 14.10
CA VAL A 377 -7.50 -1.53 12.83
C VAL A 377 -8.50 -1.10 11.78
N CYS A 378 -8.23 0.02 11.12
CA CYS A 378 -9.07 0.58 10.07
C CYS A 378 -8.42 0.41 8.71
N PHE A 379 -9.12 -0.22 7.76
CA PHE A 379 -8.76 -0.25 6.35
C PHE A 379 -9.42 0.91 5.63
N THR A 380 -8.65 1.70 4.90
CA THR A 380 -9.15 2.94 4.29
C THR A 380 -8.89 2.99 2.79
N THR A 381 -9.61 3.87 2.10
CA THR A 381 -9.39 4.12 0.66
C THR A 381 -8.68 5.45 0.39
N ASN A 382 -8.68 6.38 1.36
CA ASN A 382 -8.07 7.70 1.19
C ASN A 382 -6.58 7.69 1.51
N ASP A 383 -5.80 8.40 0.69
CA ASP A 383 -4.42 8.76 1.00
C ASP A 383 -4.38 9.77 2.17
N TYR A 384 -3.20 9.97 2.75
CA TYR A 384 -2.99 11.06 3.71
C TYR A 384 -2.37 12.28 3.03
N LYS A 385 -3.18 12.94 2.18
CA LYS A 385 -2.79 14.11 1.38
C LYS A 385 -3.83 15.21 1.50
N VAL A 386 -3.42 16.47 1.33
CA VAL A 386 -4.33 17.63 1.45
C VAL A 386 -5.51 17.55 0.46
N GLY A 387 -5.26 17.05 -0.75
CA GLY A 387 -6.28 16.92 -1.80
C GLY A 387 -7.37 15.88 -1.47
N GLU A 388 -7.10 14.93 -0.58
CA GLU A 388 -8.01 13.81 -0.29
C GLU A 388 -9.27 14.25 0.47
N LYS A 389 -9.30 15.48 0.99
CA LYS A 389 -10.52 16.06 1.58
C LYS A 389 -11.67 16.10 0.59
N LYS A 390 -11.38 16.30 -0.70
CA LYS A 390 -12.37 16.35 -1.79
C LYS A 390 -12.58 15.00 -2.47
N ILE A 391 -11.81 13.98 -2.09
CA ILE A 391 -11.91 12.64 -2.67
C ILE A 391 -12.81 11.82 -1.74
N PRO A 392 -13.91 11.23 -2.24
CA PRO A 392 -14.73 10.35 -1.43
C PRO A 392 -13.92 9.13 -0.99
N GLY A 393 -14.36 8.46 0.07
CA GLY A 393 -13.64 7.29 0.55
C GLY A 393 -14.29 6.64 1.75
N ALA A 394 -13.64 5.61 2.26
CA ALA A 394 -14.14 4.83 3.38
C ALA A 394 -13.08 4.48 4.38
N ALA A 395 -13.56 4.05 5.53
CA ALA A 395 -12.82 3.26 6.48
C ALA A 395 -13.69 2.08 6.93
N VAL A 396 -13.13 0.87 6.96
CA VAL A 396 -13.74 -0.29 7.60
C VAL A 396 -12.84 -0.66 8.77
N CYS A 397 -13.33 -0.41 9.99
CA CYS A 397 -12.59 -0.57 11.22
C CYS A 397 -13.04 -1.84 11.94
N LEU A 398 -12.10 -2.71 12.26
CA LEU A 398 -12.32 -3.95 12.97
C LEU A 398 -11.74 -3.84 14.37
N GLU A 399 -12.57 -4.07 15.38
CA GLU A 399 -12.14 -4.21 16.76
C GLU A 399 -11.77 -5.67 17.03
N ASN A 400 -10.47 -5.94 17.15
CA ASN A 400 -9.94 -7.24 17.50
C ASN A 400 -8.51 -7.10 18.05
N ALA A 401 -8.25 -7.63 19.24
CA ALA A 401 -6.96 -7.49 19.91
C ALA A 401 -5.81 -8.16 19.14
N GLY A 402 -6.03 -9.35 18.57
CA GLY A 402 -4.99 -10.07 17.83
C GLY A 402 -4.62 -9.37 16.52
N LEU A 403 -5.63 -8.92 15.74
CA LEU A 403 -5.42 -8.11 14.54
C LEU A 403 -4.70 -6.80 14.88
N TYR A 404 -5.15 -6.11 15.93
CA TYR A 404 -4.52 -4.89 16.43
C TYR A 404 -3.05 -5.12 16.79
N ASN A 405 -2.72 -6.22 17.47
CA ASN A 405 -1.35 -6.56 17.83
C ASN A 405 -0.50 -6.83 16.59
N ALA A 406 -1.02 -7.61 15.63
CA ALA A 406 -0.32 -7.91 14.38
C ALA A 406 0.05 -6.64 13.58
N PHE A 407 -0.89 -5.69 13.46
CA PHE A 407 -0.64 -4.41 12.80
C PHE A 407 0.20 -3.44 13.65
N SER A 408 0.03 -3.45 14.98
CA SER A 408 0.78 -2.60 15.91
C SER A 408 2.27 -2.90 15.92
N THR A 409 2.64 -4.18 15.85
CA THR A 409 4.04 -4.63 15.76
C THR A 409 4.70 -4.14 14.48
N ALA A 410 3.98 -4.15 13.36
CA ALA A 410 4.51 -3.57 12.11
C ALA A 410 4.56 -2.05 12.14
N ALA A 411 3.60 -1.42 12.84
CA ALA A 411 3.49 0.03 13.02
C ALA A 411 4.43 0.60 14.10
N LEU A 412 5.49 -0.13 14.49
CA LEU A 412 6.52 0.39 15.39
C LEU A 412 7.21 1.59 14.73
N LEU A 413 7.22 2.71 15.46
CA LEU A 413 8.02 3.86 15.10
C LEU A 413 9.47 3.48 15.41
N LYS A 414 10.29 3.16 14.40
CA LYS A 414 11.73 3.29 14.61
C LYS A 414 12.01 4.76 14.89
N SER A 415 12.24 5.07 16.17
CA SER A 415 12.97 6.26 16.57
C SER A 415 14.30 6.25 15.82
N PRO A 416 14.75 7.36 15.21
CA PRO A 416 16.11 7.46 14.71
C PRO A 416 17.18 7.52 15.83
N PHE A 417 16.80 7.28 17.09
CA PHE A 417 17.65 7.47 18.27
C PHE A 417 17.75 6.24 19.19
N ASP A 418 17.47 5.04 18.69
CA ASP A 418 17.87 3.79 19.38
C ASP A 418 19.06 3.15 18.67
#